data_AF-A0A966J596-F1
#
_entry.id   AF-A0A966J596-F1
#
_cell.length_a   1.000
_cell.length_b   1.000
_cell.length_c   1.000
_cell.angle_alpha   90.00
_cell.angle_beta   90.00
_cell.angle_gamma   90.00
#
_symmetry.space_group_name_H-M   'P 1'
#
loop_
_entity.id
_entity.type
_entity.pdbx_description
1 polymer ?
#
loop_
_entity_poly.entity_id
_entity_poly.type
_entity_poly.pdbx_seq_one_letter_code
_entity_poly.pdbx_strand_id
1 'polypeptide(L)'
;ELEAVMQELATRNGITEGLVYLQVTRGAAERDFAFPDHVQPTVFAFARPKKLSDDPNQHGIRVHVVPDIRWQRCDIKSTAMLAQVLAKQAARQAGAFEAMMHEDGLVTEGGSSNLWIVRDGIAYTRPLSRDILAGITRHVCLDVADEAQVSVVQRAFTVEQAINADECFITSATSFVLPVTRIDEHVVGNGAPGPVTLRMRDAYLARAHRSRCHEDRAAAHRRSQGRHHRSDGP
;
A
#
# COMPACT_ATOMS: atom_id res chain seq x y z
N GLU A 1 -19.99 9.69 -5.41
CA GLU A 1 -20.82 8.48 -5.61
C GLU A 1 -20.10 7.20 -5.18
N LEU A 2 -18.95 6.83 -5.78
CA LEU A 2 -18.23 5.60 -5.43
C LEU A 2 -17.83 5.46 -3.95
N GLU A 3 -17.45 6.56 -3.29
CA GLU A 3 -17.15 6.54 -1.84
C GLU A 3 -18.35 6.06 -1.01
N ALA A 4 -19.55 6.59 -1.30
CA ALA A 4 -20.78 6.20 -0.63
C ALA A 4 -21.11 4.71 -0.88
N VAL A 5 -20.87 4.23 -2.12
CA VAL A 5 -21.03 2.81 -2.46
C VAL A 5 -20.07 1.93 -1.64
N MET A 6 -18.80 2.33 -1.49
CA MET A 6 -17.81 1.60 -0.71
C MET A 6 -18.15 1.60 0.80
N GLN A 7 -18.61 2.72 1.35
CA GLN A 7 -19.05 2.83 2.74
C GLN A 7 -20.29 1.97 3.03
N GLU A 8 -21.27 1.98 2.12
CA GLU A 8 -22.46 1.14 2.21
C GLU A 8 -22.08 -0.35 2.10
N LEU A 9 -21.18 -0.72 1.18
CA LEU A 9 -20.68 -2.07 1.01
C LEU A 9 -20.01 -2.58 2.30
N ALA A 10 -19.16 -1.78 2.93
CA ALA A 10 -18.54 -2.12 4.21
C ALA A 10 -19.59 -2.29 5.32
N THR A 11 -20.56 -1.37 5.39
CA THR A 11 -21.65 -1.39 6.39
C THR A 11 -22.51 -2.64 6.26
N ARG A 12 -22.95 -3.00 5.05
CA ARG A 12 -23.77 -4.19 4.80
C ARG A 12 -23.06 -5.51 5.11
N ASN A 13 -21.73 -5.52 4.99
CA ASN A 13 -20.91 -6.70 5.31
C ASN A 13 -20.42 -6.70 6.78
N GLY A 14 -20.84 -5.74 7.61
CA GLY A 14 -20.44 -5.66 9.02
C GLY A 14 -18.94 -5.40 9.22
N ILE A 15 -18.26 -4.78 8.25
CA ILE A 15 -16.81 -4.56 8.29
C ILE A 15 -16.49 -3.32 9.11
N THR A 16 -15.90 -3.50 10.30
CA THR A 16 -15.38 -2.43 11.17
C THR A 16 -13.89 -2.17 10.94
N GLU A 17 -13.15 -3.20 10.54
CA GLU A 17 -11.76 -3.13 10.12
C GLU A 17 -11.51 -4.10 8.97
N GLY A 18 -10.97 -3.59 7.86
CA GLY A 18 -10.69 -4.40 6.71
C GLY A 18 -10.36 -3.58 5.48
N LEU A 19 -10.67 -4.14 4.32
CA LEU A 19 -10.44 -3.48 3.04
C LEU A 19 -11.67 -3.55 2.16
N VAL A 20 -11.79 -2.54 1.30
CA VAL A 20 -12.68 -2.55 0.15
C VAL A 20 -11.81 -2.65 -1.09
N TYR A 21 -12.06 -3.68 -1.91
CA TYR A 21 -11.51 -3.79 -3.25
C TYR A 21 -12.48 -3.11 -4.22
N LEU A 22 -11.94 -2.33 -5.15
CA LEU A 22 -12.69 -1.69 -6.23
C LEU A 22 -11.89 -1.85 -7.54
N GLN A 23 -12.58 -2.26 -8.59
CA GLN A 23 -12.05 -2.34 -9.93
C GLN A 23 -13.06 -1.75 -10.92
N VAL A 24 -12.54 -1.01 -11.89
CA VAL A 24 -13.31 -0.52 -13.03
C VAL A 24 -12.67 -1.06 -14.30
N THR A 25 -13.45 -1.74 -15.14
CA THR A 25 -13.02 -2.14 -16.49
C THR A 25 -13.71 -1.27 -17.53
N ARG A 26 -13.19 -1.28 -18.76
CA ARG A 26 -13.79 -0.54 -19.88
C ARG A 26 -15.23 -0.96 -20.17
N GLY A 27 -15.63 -2.17 -19.78
CA GLY A 27 -16.96 -2.74 -20.02
C GLY A 27 -16.94 -3.89 -21.03
N ALA A 28 -18.10 -4.44 -21.32
CA ALA A 28 -18.26 -5.57 -22.23
C ALA A 28 -18.47 -5.09 -23.68
N ALA A 29 -17.69 -5.64 -24.61
CA ALA A 29 -17.75 -5.38 -26.05
C ALA A 29 -17.22 -6.61 -26.83
N GLU A 30 -17.35 -6.59 -28.16
CA GLU A 30 -16.69 -7.59 -29.01
C GLU A 30 -15.15 -7.53 -28.89
N ARG A 31 -14.48 -8.64 -29.19
CA ARG A 31 -13.03 -8.77 -28.98
C ARG A 31 -12.25 -7.94 -30.01
N ASP A 32 -11.75 -6.80 -29.56
CA ASP A 32 -10.82 -5.95 -30.30
C ASP A 32 -9.81 -5.29 -29.33
N PHE A 33 -8.68 -4.82 -29.84
CA PHE A 33 -7.71 -3.99 -29.11
C PHE A 33 -8.09 -2.51 -29.14
N ALA A 34 -8.74 -2.04 -30.21
CA ALA A 34 -9.25 -0.67 -30.28
C ALA A 34 -10.34 -0.44 -29.22
N PHE A 35 -10.46 0.80 -28.73
CA PHE A 35 -11.51 1.10 -27.76
C PHE A 35 -12.88 1.17 -28.46
N PRO A 36 -13.92 0.54 -27.89
CA PRO A 36 -15.29 0.71 -28.39
C PRO A 36 -15.80 2.14 -28.09
N ASP A 37 -16.64 2.68 -28.98
CA ASP A 37 -17.15 4.06 -28.88
C ASP A 37 -18.10 4.26 -27.69
N HIS A 38 -19.05 3.34 -27.51
CA HIS A 38 -20.15 3.49 -26.56
C HIS A 38 -20.30 2.23 -25.71
N VAL A 39 -19.46 2.13 -24.67
CA VAL A 39 -19.51 1.05 -23.69
C VAL A 39 -19.67 1.61 -22.27
N GLN A 40 -20.50 0.95 -21.47
CA GLN A 40 -20.64 1.27 -20.06
C GLN A 40 -19.54 0.57 -19.25
N PRO A 41 -18.72 1.29 -18.46
CA PRO A 41 -17.73 0.69 -17.60
C PRO A 41 -18.33 -0.32 -16.63
N THR A 42 -17.67 -1.46 -16.43
CA THR A 42 -18.07 -2.40 -15.37
C THR A 42 -17.36 -2.02 -14.07
N VAL A 43 -18.13 -1.77 -13.02
CA VAL A 43 -17.63 -1.54 -11.66
C VAL A 43 -17.84 -2.81 -10.86
N PHE A 44 -16.76 -3.35 -10.29
CA PHE A 44 -16.80 -4.48 -9.37
C PHE A 44 -16.14 -4.10 -8.05
N ALA A 45 -16.80 -4.41 -6.94
CA ALA A 45 -16.28 -4.15 -5.61
C ALA A 45 -16.69 -5.25 -4.62
N PHE A 46 -15.82 -5.51 -3.64
CA PHE A 46 -16.14 -6.35 -2.49
C PHE A 46 -15.44 -5.80 -1.24
N ALA A 47 -15.99 -6.09 -0.06
CA ALA A 47 -15.38 -5.79 1.22
C ALA A 47 -15.02 -7.08 1.95
N ARG A 48 -13.91 -7.09 2.69
CA ARG A 48 -13.54 -8.22 3.55
C ARG A 48 -12.88 -7.75 4.84
N PRO A 49 -13.06 -8.47 5.96
CA PRO A 49 -12.37 -8.15 7.19
C PRO A 49 -10.87 -8.41 7.04
N LYS A 50 -10.06 -7.55 7.68
CA LYS A 50 -8.62 -7.72 7.81
C LYS A 50 -8.15 -6.88 9.00
N LYS A 51 -7.41 -7.50 9.92
CA LYS A 51 -6.64 -6.77 10.93
C LYS A 51 -5.49 -6.04 10.25
N LEU A 52 -5.46 -4.72 10.37
CA LEU A 52 -4.46 -3.86 9.72
C LEU A 52 -3.45 -3.30 10.73
N SER A 53 -3.91 -2.92 11.92
CA SER A 53 -3.03 -2.38 12.98
C SER A 53 -2.18 -3.47 13.65
N ASP A 54 -2.79 -4.63 13.91
CA ASP A 54 -2.18 -5.80 14.56
C ASP A 54 -1.68 -6.81 13.50
N ASP A 55 -0.71 -6.38 12.68
CA ASP A 55 -0.10 -7.25 11.66
C ASP A 55 0.86 -8.25 12.35
N PRO A 56 0.66 -9.57 12.22
CA PRO A 56 1.53 -10.56 12.85
C PRO A 56 2.98 -10.50 12.35
N ASN A 57 3.23 -9.84 11.22
CA ASN A 57 4.56 -9.66 10.65
C ASN A 57 5.27 -8.39 11.15
N GLN A 58 4.73 -7.67 12.13
CA GLN A 58 5.31 -6.42 12.65
C GLN A 58 6.74 -6.58 13.20
N HIS A 59 7.16 -7.81 13.53
CA HIS A 59 8.52 -8.12 13.97
C HIS A 59 9.52 -8.28 12.81
N GLY A 60 9.07 -8.15 11.56
CA GLY A 60 9.91 -8.20 10.37
C GLY A 60 9.53 -9.30 9.40
N ILE A 61 9.70 -9.01 8.12
CA ILE A 61 9.54 -9.96 7.02
C ILE A 61 10.86 -10.24 6.31
N ARG A 62 10.88 -11.37 5.59
CA ARG A 62 11.84 -11.65 4.53
C ARG A 62 11.30 -11.17 3.19
N VAL A 63 12.14 -10.52 2.38
CA VAL A 63 11.86 -10.25 0.96
C VAL A 63 12.79 -11.07 0.06
N HIS A 64 12.33 -11.37 -1.16
CA HIS A 64 13.10 -12.09 -2.17
C HIS A 64 13.38 -11.20 -3.38
N VAL A 65 14.64 -11.11 -3.81
CA VAL A 65 15.03 -10.27 -4.93
C VAL A 65 14.68 -10.96 -6.25
N VAL A 66 14.01 -10.22 -7.15
CA VAL A 66 13.64 -10.73 -8.49
C VAL A 66 13.79 -9.64 -9.55
N PRO A 67 14.03 -10.00 -10.83
CA PRO A 67 14.00 -9.02 -11.92
C PRO A 67 12.61 -8.40 -12.10
N ASP A 68 12.58 -7.10 -12.43
CA ASP A 68 11.35 -6.40 -12.79
C ASP A 68 11.00 -6.67 -14.26
N ILE A 69 10.07 -7.61 -14.50
CA ILE A 69 9.60 -7.98 -15.83
C ILE A 69 8.30 -7.25 -16.23
N ARG A 70 7.92 -6.19 -15.51
CA ARG A 70 6.67 -5.45 -15.75
C ARG A 70 6.80 -4.51 -16.96
N TRP A 71 5.66 -4.03 -17.42
CA TRP A 71 5.58 -3.00 -18.47
C TRP A 71 6.05 -1.61 -17.97
N GLN A 72 6.29 -0.67 -18.88
CA GLN A 72 6.83 0.66 -18.55
C GLN A 72 5.78 1.71 -18.12
N ARG A 73 4.63 1.28 -17.57
CA ARG A 73 3.55 2.15 -17.08
C ARG A 73 3.03 1.69 -15.70
N CYS A 74 3.96 1.40 -14.80
CA CYS A 74 3.68 0.99 -13.42
C CYS A 74 3.04 2.13 -12.59
N ASP A 75 3.08 3.37 -13.07
CA ASP A 75 2.32 4.50 -12.53
C ASP A 75 0.80 4.28 -12.62
N ILE A 76 0.33 3.43 -13.55
CA ILE A 76 -1.08 3.08 -13.71
C ILE A 76 -1.41 1.84 -12.87
N LYS A 77 -2.29 1.99 -11.88
CA LYS A 77 -2.85 0.86 -11.12
C LYS A 77 -3.90 0.09 -11.93
N SER A 78 -3.44 -0.70 -12.90
CA SER A 78 -4.30 -1.53 -13.76
C SER A 78 -4.49 -2.94 -13.19
N THR A 79 -5.35 -3.74 -13.83
CA THR A 79 -5.56 -5.15 -13.51
C THR A 79 -4.68 -6.11 -14.32
N ALA A 80 -3.78 -5.59 -15.15
CA ALA A 80 -2.80 -6.38 -15.88
C ALA A 80 -1.63 -6.78 -14.96
N MET A 81 -1.89 -7.71 -14.03
CA MET A 81 -1.01 -7.99 -12.88
C MET A 81 -0.17 -9.28 -13.00
N LEU A 82 -0.04 -9.88 -14.18
CA LEU A 82 0.64 -11.18 -14.34
C LEU A 82 2.09 -11.15 -13.82
N ALA A 83 2.85 -10.12 -14.16
CA ALA A 83 4.25 -9.99 -13.72
C ALA A 83 4.36 -9.88 -12.19
N GLN A 84 3.47 -9.13 -11.55
CA GLN A 84 3.39 -9.02 -10.08
C GLN A 84 3.03 -10.36 -9.44
N VAL A 85 2.09 -11.11 -10.03
CA VAL A 85 1.73 -12.47 -9.57
C VAL A 85 2.94 -13.39 -9.62
N LEU A 86 3.72 -13.37 -10.70
CA LEU A 86 4.95 -14.17 -10.82
C LEU A 86 5.99 -13.76 -9.78
N ALA A 87 6.21 -12.46 -9.56
CA ALA A 87 7.12 -11.96 -8.52
C ALA A 87 6.70 -12.42 -7.11
N LYS A 88 5.41 -12.28 -6.76
CA LYS A 88 4.86 -12.77 -5.48
C LYS A 88 4.99 -14.27 -5.32
N GLN A 89 4.78 -15.03 -6.39
CA GLN A 89 4.89 -16.47 -6.38
C GLN A 89 6.34 -16.93 -6.18
N ALA A 90 7.30 -16.28 -6.86
CA ALA A 90 8.73 -16.55 -6.66
C ALA A 90 9.15 -16.25 -5.21
N ALA A 91 8.73 -15.10 -4.65
CA ALA A 91 8.97 -14.78 -3.25
C ALA A 91 8.39 -15.84 -2.30
N ARG A 92 7.14 -16.26 -2.53
CA ARG A 92 6.50 -17.32 -1.72
C ARG A 92 7.28 -18.64 -1.79
N GLN A 93 7.75 -19.03 -2.98
CA GLN A 93 8.54 -20.26 -3.16
C GLN A 93 9.90 -20.19 -2.46
N ALA A 94 10.49 -18.99 -2.36
CA ALA A 94 11.71 -18.72 -1.60
C ALA A 94 11.46 -18.52 -0.09
N GLY A 95 10.23 -18.73 0.41
CA GLY A 95 9.89 -18.52 1.83
C GLY A 95 9.85 -17.05 2.26
N ALA A 96 9.77 -16.12 1.31
CA ALA A 96 9.65 -14.69 1.56
C ALA A 96 8.19 -14.21 1.52
N PHE A 97 7.91 -13.14 2.25
CA PHE A 97 6.59 -12.50 2.31
C PHE A 97 6.31 -11.64 1.07
N GLU A 98 7.33 -10.96 0.57
CA GLU A 98 7.23 -9.99 -0.51
C GLU A 98 8.43 -10.10 -1.47
N ALA A 99 8.22 -9.69 -2.72
CA ALA A 99 9.29 -9.57 -3.70
C ALA A 99 9.91 -8.18 -3.63
N MET A 100 11.23 -8.06 -3.84
CA MET A 100 11.93 -6.83 -4.16
C MET A 100 12.29 -6.87 -5.64
N MET A 101 11.63 -6.05 -6.46
CA MET A 101 11.90 -6.00 -7.89
C MET A 101 13.01 -4.99 -8.20
N HIS A 102 13.80 -5.29 -9.23
CA HIS A 102 14.86 -4.40 -9.70
C HIS A 102 14.97 -4.38 -11.23
N GLU A 103 15.42 -3.25 -11.77
CA GLU A 103 15.83 -3.07 -13.16
C GLU A 103 17.31 -2.68 -13.15
N ASP A 104 18.16 -3.47 -13.81
CA ASP A 104 19.63 -3.26 -13.84
C ASP A 104 20.28 -3.05 -12.46
N GLY A 105 19.82 -3.81 -11.47
CA GLY A 105 20.29 -3.76 -10.08
C GLY A 105 19.76 -2.58 -9.25
N LEU A 106 19.04 -1.63 -9.87
CA LEU A 106 18.32 -0.55 -9.17
C LEU A 106 16.94 -1.03 -8.75
N VAL A 107 16.62 -0.87 -7.47
CA VAL A 107 15.31 -1.23 -6.93
C VAL A 107 14.23 -0.35 -7.55
N THR A 108 13.15 -0.97 -8.03
CA THR A 108 11.92 -0.29 -8.44
C THR A 108 10.96 -0.23 -7.26
N GLU A 109 10.21 -1.31 -7.04
CA GLU A 109 9.30 -1.49 -5.91
C GLU A 109 9.11 -2.98 -5.58
N GLY A 110 8.23 -3.30 -4.63
CA GLY A 110 7.87 -4.69 -4.34
C GLY A 110 6.73 -5.20 -5.21
N GLY A 111 6.45 -6.51 -5.15
CA GLY A 111 5.38 -7.12 -5.97
C GLY A 111 4.00 -6.48 -5.75
N SER A 112 3.76 -5.91 -4.56
CA SER A 112 2.52 -5.21 -4.21
C SER A 112 2.70 -4.04 -3.23
N SER A 113 3.89 -3.45 -3.17
CA SER A 113 4.28 -2.46 -2.15
C SER A 113 5.39 -1.54 -2.64
N ASN A 114 5.56 -0.35 -2.04
CA ASN A 114 6.75 0.49 -2.28
C ASN A 114 7.86 0.17 -1.28
N LEU A 115 9.13 0.32 -1.69
CA LEU A 115 10.30 0.01 -0.85
C LEU A 115 11.02 1.24 -0.32
N TRP A 116 11.62 1.03 0.85
CA TRP A 116 12.37 2.01 1.61
C TRP A 116 13.60 1.37 2.24
N ILE A 117 14.68 2.13 2.32
CA ILE A 117 15.87 1.78 3.12
C ILE A 117 16.19 2.93 4.06
N VAL A 118 16.86 2.64 5.16
CA VAL A 118 17.38 3.64 6.10
C VAL A 118 18.89 3.48 6.17
N ARG A 119 19.60 4.60 6.03
CA ARG A 119 21.05 4.66 6.20
C ARG A 119 21.42 5.93 6.95
N ASP A 120 22.17 5.78 8.03
CA ASP A 120 22.61 6.86 8.91
C ASP A 120 21.43 7.71 9.42
N GLY A 121 20.31 7.04 9.74
CA GLY A 121 19.07 7.68 10.21
C GLY A 121 18.23 8.39 9.14
N ILE A 122 18.67 8.40 7.86
CA ILE A 122 17.95 9.00 6.73
C ILE A 122 17.21 7.90 5.98
N ALA A 123 15.91 8.10 5.73
CA ALA A 123 15.10 7.21 4.92
C ALA A 123 15.23 7.54 3.43
N TYR A 124 15.38 6.52 2.59
CA TYR A 124 15.46 6.65 1.14
C TYR A 124 14.36 5.85 0.47
N THR A 125 13.68 6.45 -0.51
CA THR A 125 12.72 5.75 -1.38
C THR A 125 12.90 6.23 -2.82
N ARG A 126 12.59 5.38 -3.79
CA ARG A 126 12.69 5.76 -5.22
C ARG A 126 11.76 6.95 -5.51
N PRO A 127 12.21 7.97 -6.29
CA PRO A 127 11.34 9.05 -6.74
C PRO A 127 10.23 8.52 -7.65
N LEU A 128 9.11 9.23 -7.71
CA LEU A 128 8.00 8.87 -8.60
C LEU A 128 8.42 9.02 -10.07
N SER A 129 8.15 7.97 -10.84
CA SER A 129 8.33 7.91 -12.30
C SER A 129 7.27 6.94 -12.85
N ARG A 130 7.38 6.58 -14.13
CA ARG A 130 6.57 5.51 -14.73
C ARG A 130 6.89 4.11 -14.18
N ASP A 131 8.00 3.95 -13.45
CA ASP A 131 8.56 2.64 -13.07
C ASP A 131 7.96 2.11 -11.75
N ILE A 132 7.32 2.99 -10.98
CA ILE A 132 6.70 2.64 -9.69
C ILE A 132 5.31 3.22 -9.55
N LEU A 133 4.48 2.56 -8.75
CA LEU A 133 3.17 3.09 -8.40
C LEU A 133 3.30 4.19 -7.35
N ALA A 134 2.57 5.30 -7.53
CA ALA A 134 2.43 6.35 -6.53
C ALA A 134 1.54 5.90 -5.35
N GLY A 135 2.08 5.04 -4.48
CA GLY A 135 1.32 4.46 -3.36
C GLY A 135 0.85 5.52 -2.36
N ILE A 136 -0.43 5.44 -1.97
CA ILE A 136 -1.02 6.36 -0.98
C ILE A 136 -0.35 6.22 0.38
N THR A 137 -0.05 4.99 0.83
CA THR A 137 0.71 4.76 2.08
C THR A 137 2.09 5.39 2.00
N ARG A 138 2.79 5.28 0.86
CA ARG A 138 4.08 5.94 0.62
C ARG A 138 3.94 7.46 0.72
N HIS A 139 2.92 8.04 0.09
CA HIS A 139 2.65 9.48 0.16
C HIS A 139 2.40 9.95 1.60
N VAL A 140 1.52 9.28 2.34
CA VAL A 140 1.28 9.60 3.75
C VAL A 140 2.54 9.41 4.60
N CYS A 141 3.39 8.41 4.29
CA CYS A 141 4.68 8.25 4.96
C CYS A 141 5.61 9.45 4.73
N LEU A 142 5.60 10.08 3.55
CA LEU A 142 6.34 11.32 3.32
C LEU A 142 5.82 12.44 4.23
N ASP A 143 4.51 12.56 4.39
CA ASP A 143 3.90 13.59 5.24
C ASP A 143 4.16 13.34 6.74
N VAL A 144 4.09 12.09 7.20
CA VAL A 144 4.31 11.77 8.63
C VAL A 144 5.79 11.65 8.99
N ALA A 145 6.71 11.67 8.02
CA ALA A 145 8.14 11.67 8.28
C ALA A 145 8.56 12.90 9.10
N ASP A 146 7.94 14.06 8.83
CA ASP A 146 8.16 15.29 9.59
C ASP A 146 7.68 15.13 11.04
N GLU A 147 6.50 14.54 11.26
CA GLU A 147 5.98 14.22 12.61
C GLU A 147 6.92 13.25 13.37
N ALA A 148 7.52 12.30 12.64
CA ALA A 148 8.44 11.30 13.17
C ALA A 148 9.88 11.79 13.30
N GLN A 149 10.17 13.05 12.90
CA GLN A 149 11.52 13.64 12.83
C GLN A 149 12.49 12.77 12.02
N VAL A 150 12.02 12.23 10.89
CA VAL A 150 12.80 11.40 9.97
C VAL A 150 13.06 12.19 8.70
N SER A 151 14.33 12.38 8.37
CA SER A 151 14.71 12.95 7.06
C SER A 151 14.45 11.93 5.95
N VAL A 152 13.79 12.36 4.88
CA VAL A 152 13.53 11.51 3.71
C VAL A 152 14.20 12.08 2.46
N VAL A 153 14.92 11.21 1.75
CA VAL A 153 15.51 11.52 0.45
C VAL A 153 14.86 10.64 -0.62
N GLN A 154 14.24 11.28 -1.62
CA GLN A 154 13.68 10.56 -2.77
C GLN A 154 14.79 10.28 -3.80
N ARG A 155 15.46 9.14 -3.66
CA ARG A 155 16.58 8.69 -4.51
C ARG A 155 16.47 7.19 -4.74
N ALA A 156 16.74 6.75 -5.97
CA ALA A 156 16.87 5.33 -6.28
C ALA A 156 18.08 4.72 -5.54
N PHE A 157 17.96 3.45 -5.16
CA PHE A 157 19.02 2.70 -4.51
C PHE A 157 19.16 1.31 -5.13
N THR A 158 20.35 0.73 -5.05
CA THR A 158 20.61 -0.61 -5.57
C THR A 158 20.17 -1.69 -4.59
N VAL A 159 20.01 -2.92 -5.09
CA VAL A 159 19.80 -4.10 -4.22
C VAL A 159 20.92 -4.22 -3.18
N GLU A 160 22.17 -3.99 -3.59
CA GLU A 160 23.32 -4.00 -2.68
C GLU A 160 23.21 -2.93 -1.59
N GLN A 161 22.76 -1.72 -1.93
CA GLN A 161 22.51 -0.68 -0.93
C GLN A 161 21.39 -1.07 0.04
N ALA A 162 20.37 -1.81 -0.41
CA ALA A 162 19.32 -2.31 0.46
C ALA A 162 19.81 -3.42 1.40
N ILE A 163 20.64 -4.35 0.90
CA ILE A 163 21.28 -5.40 1.71
C ILE A 163 22.15 -4.80 2.81
N ASN A 164 22.91 -3.73 2.49
CA ASN A 164 23.83 -3.07 3.41
C ASN A 164 23.19 -1.92 4.23
N ALA A 165 21.87 -1.74 4.15
CA ALA A 165 21.16 -0.70 4.88
C ALA A 165 21.08 -1.01 6.39
N ASP A 166 20.87 0.03 7.19
CA ASP A 166 20.68 -0.12 8.64
C ASP A 166 19.28 -0.65 8.93
N GLU A 167 18.30 -0.23 8.13
CA GLU A 167 16.92 -0.72 8.16
C GLU A 167 16.33 -0.79 6.74
N CYS A 168 15.35 -1.66 6.54
CA CYS A 168 14.56 -1.71 5.31
C CYS A 168 13.08 -1.92 5.69
N PHE A 169 12.16 -1.34 4.92
CA PHE A 169 10.74 -1.56 5.12
C PHE A 169 9.94 -1.41 3.83
N ILE A 170 8.74 -1.97 3.82
CA ILE A 170 7.78 -1.85 2.73
C ILE A 170 6.60 -0.98 3.14
N THR A 171 5.92 -0.41 2.15
CA THR A 171 4.66 0.33 2.36
C THR A 171 3.55 -0.16 1.45
N SER A 172 2.38 -0.48 2.02
CA SER A 172 1.17 -0.81 1.26
C SER A 172 -0.10 -0.49 2.05
N ALA A 173 -1.24 -0.38 1.36
CA ALA A 173 -2.53 -0.14 2.01
C ALA A 173 -2.92 -1.23 3.02
N THR A 174 -2.36 -2.44 2.90
CA THR A 174 -2.72 -3.59 3.74
C THR A 174 -1.63 -4.06 4.69
N SER A 175 -0.48 -3.38 4.70
CA SER A 175 0.67 -3.66 5.58
C SER A 175 1.15 -2.40 6.32
N PHE A 176 0.70 -1.22 5.90
CA PHE A 176 1.21 0.09 6.33
C PHE A 176 2.73 0.13 6.21
N VAL A 177 3.44 0.63 7.22
CA VAL A 177 4.91 0.54 7.31
C VAL A 177 5.26 -0.83 7.92
N LEU A 178 5.84 -1.73 7.13
CA LEU A 178 6.17 -3.09 7.56
C LEU A 178 7.68 -3.36 7.47
N PRO A 179 8.37 -3.69 8.57
CA PRO A 179 9.83 -3.87 8.57
C PRO A 179 10.28 -5.07 7.74
N VAL A 180 11.38 -4.92 7.02
CA VAL A 180 12.11 -5.97 6.30
C VAL A 180 13.40 -6.25 7.06
N THR A 181 13.50 -7.44 7.66
CA THR A 181 14.66 -7.83 8.47
C THR A 181 15.60 -8.78 7.73
N ARG A 182 15.16 -9.33 6.59
CA ARG A 182 15.97 -10.16 5.69
C ARG A 182 15.69 -9.86 4.23
N ILE A 183 16.75 -9.77 3.42
CA ILE A 183 16.70 -9.72 1.96
C ILE A 183 17.42 -10.97 1.47
N ASP A 184 16.69 -11.90 0.87
CA ASP A 184 17.17 -13.26 0.61
C ASP A 184 17.77 -13.89 1.88
N GLU A 185 19.02 -14.35 1.81
CA GLU A 185 19.74 -14.93 2.95
C GLU A 185 20.45 -13.87 3.82
N HIS A 186 20.45 -12.61 3.40
CA HIS A 186 21.13 -11.52 4.10
C HIS A 186 20.24 -10.92 5.20
N VAL A 187 20.83 -10.77 6.39
CA VAL A 187 20.23 -10.04 7.51
C VAL A 187 20.39 -8.54 7.28
N VAL A 188 19.30 -7.78 7.37
CA VAL A 188 19.34 -6.31 7.31
C VAL A 188 19.60 -5.77 8.71
N GLY A 189 20.59 -4.89 8.86
CA GLY A 189 21.00 -4.35 10.16
C GLY A 189 21.32 -5.46 11.16
N ASN A 190 20.58 -5.50 12.27
CA ASN A 190 20.70 -6.53 13.31
C ASN A 190 19.64 -7.65 13.22
N GLY A 191 18.81 -7.66 12.16
CA GLY A 191 17.74 -8.63 11.97
C GLY A 191 16.46 -8.36 12.75
N ALA A 192 16.32 -7.17 13.34
CA ALA A 192 15.13 -6.70 14.02
C ALA A 192 14.64 -5.36 13.41
N PRO A 193 13.36 -4.99 13.59
CA PRO A 193 12.86 -3.67 13.21
C PRO A 193 13.66 -2.56 13.88
N GLY A 194 14.21 -1.65 13.09
CA GLY A 194 15.00 -0.53 13.60
C GLY A 194 14.17 0.67 14.05
N PRO A 195 14.79 1.62 14.77
CA PRO A 195 14.11 2.74 15.39
C PRO A 195 13.44 3.68 14.37
N VAL A 196 14.02 3.91 13.19
CA VAL A 196 13.40 4.79 12.18
C VAL A 196 12.13 4.17 11.64
N THR A 197 12.16 2.90 11.28
CA THR A 197 11.02 2.14 10.77
C THR A 197 9.90 2.09 11.80
N LEU A 198 10.23 1.84 13.09
CA LEU A 198 9.24 1.82 14.17
C LEU A 198 8.61 3.20 14.38
N ARG A 199 9.39 4.29 14.41
CA ARG A 199 8.83 5.65 14.50
C ARG A 199 7.91 5.98 13.33
N MET A 200 8.31 5.63 12.10
CA MET A 200 7.48 5.82 10.90
C MET A 200 6.17 5.03 10.98
N ARG A 201 6.25 3.79 11.47
CA ARG A 201 5.06 2.93 11.68
C ARG A 201 4.12 3.52 12.71
N ASP A 202 4.64 3.94 13.87
CA ASP A 202 3.84 4.51 14.95
C ASP A 202 3.17 5.82 14.53
N ALA A 203 3.91 6.71 13.85
CA ALA A 203 3.37 7.95 13.32
C ALA A 203 2.25 7.70 12.28
N TYR A 204 2.47 6.75 11.36
CA TYR A 204 1.45 6.36 10.39
C TYR A 204 0.20 5.80 11.06
N LEU A 205 0.35 4.86 12.00
CA LEU A 205 -0.77 4.26 12.72
C LEU A 205 -1.55 5.32 13.50
N ALA A 206 -0.85 6.22 14.20
CA ALA A 206 -1.48 7.33 14.91
C ALA A 206 -2.31 8.21 13.96
N ARG A 207 -1.79 8.52 12.76
CA ARG A 207 -2.54 9.25 11.73
C ARG A 207 -3.78 8.48 11.26
N ALA A 208 -3.63 7.19 10.96
CA ALA A 208 -4.73 6.34 10.51
C ALA A 208 -5.87 6.23 11.55
N HIS A 209 -5.53 6.17 12.84
CA HIS A 209 -6.51 6.18 13.93
C HIS A 209 -7.22 7.54 14.08
N ARG A 210 -6.50 8.66 13.94
CA ARG A 210 -7.11 10.01 14.00
C ARG A 210 -8.13 10.25 12.88
N SER A 211 -7.82 9.81 11.67
CA SER A 211 -8.75 9.92 10.52
C SER A 211 -10.07 9.17 10.78
N ARG A 212 -10.01 7.97 11.37
CA ARG A 212 -11.21 7.22 11.77
C ARG A 212 -12.06 7.99 12.80
N CYS A 213 -11.45 8.52 13.86
CA CYS A 213 -12.20 9.28 14.86
C CYS A 213 -12.86 10.55 14.30
N HIS A 214 -12.25 11.21 13.32
CA HIS A 214 -12.83 12.38 12.68
C HIS A 214 -14.02 12.00 11.77
N GLU A 215 -13.90 10.91 11.01
CA GLU A 215 -15.00 10.37 10.19
C GLU A 215 -16.16 9.86 11.04
N ASP A 216 -15.88 9.16 12.14
CA ASP A 216 -16.90 8.67 13.08
C ASP A 216 -17.68 9.83 13.72
N ARG A 217 -16.97 10.91 14.11
CA ARG A 217 -17.61 12.13 14.64
C ARG A 217 -18.45 12.85 13.59
N ALA A 218 -17.96 12.97 12.35
CA ALA A 218 -18.71 13.57 11.26
C ALA A 218 -19.94 12.72 10.86
N ALA A 219 -19.82 11.40 10.87
CA ALA A 219 -20.92 10.48 10.61
C ALA A 219 -21.98 10.50 11.73
N ALA A 220 -21.56 10.57 13.00
CA ALA A 220 -22.47 10.73 14.13
C ALA A 220 -23.24 12.06 14.07
N HIS A 221 -22.58 13.15 13.68
CA HIS A 221 -23.20 14.47 13.50
C HIS A 221 -24.23 14.48 12.36
N ARG A 222 -23.96 13.81 11.23
CA ARG A 222 -24.95 13.66 10.14
C ARG A 222 -26.16 12.83 10.55
N ARG A 223 -25.97 11.78 11.37
CA ARG A 223 -27.08 10.94 11.89
C ARG A 223 -27.96 11.67 12.91
N SER A 224 -27.40 12.60 13.71
CA SER A 224 -28.19 13.41 14.63
C SER A 224 -29.01 14.48 13.92
N GLN A 225 -28.46 15.11 12.87
CA GLN A 225 -29.18 16.10 12.05
C GLN A 225 -30.29 15.48 11.18
N GLY A 226 -30.07 14.26 10.64
CA GLY A 226 -31.09 13.54 9.86
C GLY A 226 -32.31 13.04 10.65
N ARG A 227 -32.24 13.01 11.99
CA ARG A 227 -33.39 12.64 12.86
C ARG A 227 -34.32 13.82 13.18
N HIS A 228 -33.92 15.06 12.92
CA HIS A 228 -34.74 16.26 13.16
C HIS A 228 -35.56 16.71 11.94
N HIS A 229 -35.67 15.89 10.88
CA HIS A 229 -36.43 16.20 9.67
C HIS A 229 -37.47 15.14 9.29
N ARG A 230 -37.86 14.26 10.23
CA ARG A 230 -38.95 13.28 10.03
C ARG A 230 -40.06 13.37 11.08
N SER A 231 -40.32 14.58 11.56
CA SER A 231 -41.50 14.88 12.36
C SER A 231 -41.93 16.29 11.99
N ASP A 232 -42.64 16.43 10.86
CA ASP A 232 -43.66 17.46 10.67
C ASP A 232 -44.39 17.23 9.34
N GLY A 233 -45.71 17.04 9.46
CA GLY A 233 -46.68 17.13 8.37
C GLY A 233 -47.51 15.86 8.14
N PRO A 234 -48.78 16.04 7.74
CA PRO A 234 -49.93 16.08 8.64
C PRO A 234 -50.76 14.78 8.65
#